data_AF-A0A2G5TMK3-F1
#
_entry.id   AF-A0A2G5TMK3-F1
#
_cell.length_a   1.000
_cell.length_b   1.000
_cell.length_c   1.000
_cell.angle_alpha   90.00
_cell.angle_beta   90.00
_cell.angle_gamma   90.00
#
_symmetry.space_group_name_H-M   'P 1'
#
loop_
_entity.id
_entity.type
_entity.pdbx_description
1 polymer ?
#
loop_
_entity_poly.entity_id
_entity_poly.type
_entity_poly.pdbx_seq_one_letter_code
_entity_poly.pdbx_strand_id
1 'polypeptide(L)'
;MTATMLFQYTVILYCAIWMYFGMEEKLRSLSLSMRKLHKQLFKTLVLQIVSPTISLFIPDFFIIYLPFLDLEIDLPTGIFLCAFTIYPAMDAIIVMCVVADYKKAAKSNN
;
A
#
# COMPACT_ATOMS: atom_id res chain seq x y z
N MET A 1 -10.18 -14.46 -10.34
CA MET A 1 -9.42 -13.20 -10.14
C MET A 1 -10.26 -12.16 -9.41
N THR A 2 -11.43 -11.76 -9.94
CA THR A 2 -12.25 -10.68 -9.34
C THR A 2 -12.85 -11.03 -7.98
N ALA A 3 -13.41 -12.23 -7.79
CA ALA A 3 -14.01 -12.65 -6.52
C ALA A 3 -12.99 -12.74 -5.37
N THR A 4 -11.80 -13.28 -5.64
CA THR A 4 -10.69 -13.38 -4.67
C THR A 4 -10.19 -12.00 -4.24
N MET A 5 -10.07 -11.07 -5.19
CA MET A 5 -9.69 -9.69 -4.92
C MET A 5 -10.73 -8.97 -4.05
N LEU A 6 -12.01 -9.14 -4.38
CA LEU A 6 -13.12 -8.52 -3.64
C LEU A 6 -13.19 -9.03 -2.20
N PHE A 7 -12.99 -10.34 -2.00
CA PHE A 7 -12.89 -10.92 -0.66
C PHE A 7 -11.71 -10.35 0.14
N GLN A 8 -10.51 -10.30 -0.46
CA GLN A 8 -9.31 -9.76 0.19
C GLN A 8 -9.48 -8.30 0.60
N TYR A 9 -9.96 -7.44 -0.30
CA TYR A 9 -10.21 -6.03 0.02
C TYR A 9 -11.25 -5.83 1.12
N THR A 10 -12.29 -6.68 1.14
CA THR A 10 -13.30 -6.66 2.21
C THR A 10 -12.68 -6.98 3.57
N VAL A 11 -11.85 -8.03 3.65
CA VAL A 11 -11.15 -8.40 4.88
C VAL A 11 -10.18 -7.31 5.32
N ILE A 12 -9.38 -6.77 4.38
CA ILE A 12 -8.43 -5.69 4.67
C ILE A 12 -9.15 -4.46 5.22
N LEU A 13 -10.24 -4.04 4.59
CA LEU A 13 -11.04 -2.89 5.02
C LEU A 13 -11.64 -3.12 6.40
N TYR A 14 -12.22 -4.30 6.64
CA TYR A 14 -12.74 -4.68 7.95
C TYR A 14 -11.66 -4.58 9.04
N CYS A 15 -10.49 -5.17 8.80
CA CYS A 15 -9.37 -5.12 9.72
C CYS A 15 -8.86 -3.70 9.96
N ALA A 16 -8.77 -2.88 8.90
CA ALA A 16 -8.34 -1.49 9.01
C ALA A 16 -9.31 -0.65 9.83
N ILE A 17 -10.62 -0.83 9.63
CA ILE A 17 -11.68 -0.15 10.40
C ILE A 17 -11.64 -0.61 11.86
N TRP A 18 -11.57 -1.92 12.11
CA TRP A 18 -11.47 -2.47 13.46
C TRP A 18 -10.27 -1.90 14.21
N MET A 19 -9.11 -1.88 13.55
CA MET A 19 -7.89 -1.31 14.10
C MET A 19 -8.03 0.18 14.35
N TYR A 20 -8.64 0.94 13.42
CA TYR A 20 -8.86 2.37 13.59
C TYR A 20 -9.66 2.69 14.88
N PHE A 21 -10.72 1.93 15.15
CA PHE A 21 -11.54 2.12 16.35
C PHE A 21 -10.88 1.60 17.64
N GLY A 22 -10.21 0.44 17.59
CA GLY A 22 -9.64 -0.21 18.79
C GLY A 22 -8.27 0.30 19.21
N MET A 23 -7.55 1.02 18.34
CA MET A 23 -6.15 1.38 18.55
C MET A 23 -5.98 2.36 19.73
N GLU A 24 -6.85 3.35 19.92
CA GLU A 24 -6.66 4.37 20.96
C GLU A 24 -6.68 3.79 22.38
N GLU A 25 -7.56 2.81 22.64
CA GLU A 25 -7.64 2.14 23.93
C GLU A 25 -6.39 1.28 24.20
N LYS A 26 -5.97 0.48 23.20
CA LYS A 26 -4.80 -0.40 23.32
C LYS A 26 -3.49 0.38 23.43
N LEU A 27 -3.40 1.57 22.84
CA LEU A 27 -2.20 2.41 22.89
C LEU A 27 -2.10 3.24 24.18
N ARG A 28 -3.15 3.32 25.02
CA ARG A 28 -3.11 4.10 26.28
C ARG A 28 -2.12 3.54 27.31
N SER A 29 -1.88 2.23 27.32
CA SER A 29 -0.93 1.58 28.23
C SER A 29 0.53 1.65 27.75
N LEU A 30 0.78 2.20 26.55
CA LEU A 30 2.11 2.32 25.96
C LEU A 30 2.73 3.70 26.25
N SER A 31 4.06 3.77 26.14
CA SER A 31 4.77 5.05 26.20
C SER A 31 4.37 5.98 25.04
N LEU A 32 4.56 7.28 25.23
CA LEU A 32 4.23 8.29 24.21
C LEU A 32 4.98 8.06 22.88
N SER A 33 6.23 7.60 22.94
CA SER A 33 7.02 7.26 21.74
C SER A 33 6.40 6.07 20.99
N MET A 34 6.08 4.99 21.70
CA MET A 34 5.47 3.80 21.10
C MET A 34 4.07 4.08 20.53
N ARG A 35 3.26 4.88 21.23
CA ARG A 35 1.95 5.31 20.73
C ARG A 35 2.07 6.10 19.42
N LYS A 36 3.05 7.00 19.32
CA LYS A 36 3.32 7.75 18.09
C LYS A 36 3.79 6.82 16.96
N LEU A 37 4.68 5.87 17.26
CA LEU A 37 5.16 4.88 16.30
C LEU A 37 4.03 4.02 15.74
N HIS A 38 3.18 3.43 16.60
CA HIS A 38 2.05 2.63 16.15
C HIS A 38 1.07 3.40 15.26
N LYS A 39 0.78 4.68 15.59
CA LYS A 39 -0.04 5.54 14.73
C LYS A 39 0.60 5.80 13.37
N GLN A 40 1.93 5.99 13.33
CA GLN A 40 2.66 6.14 12.07
C GLN A 40 2.65 4.85 11.26
N LEU A 41 2.87 3.70 11.89
CA LEU A 41 2.80 2.39 11.24
C LEU A 41 1.41 2.09 10.68
N PHE A 42 0.34 2.44 11.40
CA PHE A 42 -1.03 2.34 10.89
C PHE A 42 -1.26 3.21 9.66
N LYS A 43 -0.83 4.48 9.71
CA LYS A 43 -0.91 5.39 8.57
C LYS A 43 -0.12 4.86 7.37
N THR A 44 1.07 4.34 7.62
CA THR A 44 1.90 3.67 6.61
C THR A 44 1.16 2.50 6.01
N LEU A 45 0.59 1.59 6.82
CA LEU A 45 -0.15 0.42 6.35
C LEU A 45 -1.31 0.81 5.41
N VAL A 46 -2.05 1.88 5.74
CA VAL A 46 -3.11 2.40 4.86
C VAL A 46 -2.53 2.89 3.52
N LEU A 47 -1.40 3.61 3.53
CA LEU A 47 -0.71 4.04 2.30
C LEU A 47 -0.19 2.85 1.48
N GLN A 48 0.34 1.81 2.15
CA GLN A 48 0.82 0.59 1.53
C GLN A 48 -0.30 -0.22 0.88
N ILE A 49 -1.53 -0.18 1.41
CA ILE A 49 -2.71 -0.81 0.79
C ILE A 49 -3.15 -0.01 -0.44
N VAL A 50 -3.21 1.32 -0.35
CA VAL A 50 -3.67 2.20 -1.44
C VAL A 50 -2.68 2.23 -2.61
N SER A 51 -1.37 2.20 -2.32
CA SER A 51 -0.29 2.27 -3.32
C SER A 51 -0.42 1.23 -4.45
N PRO A 52 -0.52 -0.09 -4.20
CA PRO A 52 -0.68 -1.11 -5.23
C PRO A 52 -2.07 -1.05 -5.88
N THR A 53 -3.12 -0.58 -5.20
CA THR A 53 -4.43 -0.32 -5.82
C THR A 53 -4.29 0.64 -6.98
N ILE A 54 -3.55 1.74 -6.78
CA ILE A 54 -3.39 2.77 -7.81
C ILE A 54 -2.33 2.35 -8.83
N SER A 55 -1.19 1.85 -8.37
CA SER A 55 0.00 1.62 -9.23
C SER A 55 0.00 0.27 -9.95
N LEU A 56 -0.73 -0.73 -9.47
CA LEU A 56 -0.77 -2.07 -10.07
C LEU A 56 -2.17 -2.42 -10.56
N PHE A 57 -3.19 -2.35 -9.70
CA PHE A 57 -4.51 -2.90 -10.02
C PHE A 57 -5.30 -2.05 -11.04
N ILE A 58 -5.18 -0.73 -11.00
CA ILE A 58 -5.76 0.14 -12.04
C ILE A 58 -5.13 -0.13 -13.42
N PRO A 59 -3.79 -0.07 -13.61
CA PRO A 59 -3.20 -0.33 -14.92
C PRO A 59 -3.40 -1.78 -15.38
N ASP A 60 -3.38 -2.76 -14.48
CA ASP A 60 -3.69 -4.16 -14.79
C ASP A 60 -5.13 -4.31 -15.31
N PHE A 61 -6.10 -3.64 -14.68
CA PHE A 61 -7.47 -3.59 -15.19
C PHE A 61 -7.50 -3.05 -16.62
N PHE A 62 -6.86 -1.92 -16.90
CA PHE A 62 -6.81 -1.39 -18.26
C PHE A 62 -6.16 -2.37 -19.25
N ILE A 63 -5.02 -2.97 -18.92
CA ILE A 63 -4.34 -3.94 -19.80
C ILE A 63 -5.24 -5.15 -20.11
N ILE A 64 -6.03 -5.62 -19.15
CA ILE A 64 -6.92 -6.77 -19.32
C ILE A 64 -8.17 -6.43 -20.15
N TYR A 65 -8.77 -5.25 -19.93
CA TYR A 65 -10.04 -4.89 -20.58
C TYR A 65 -9.87 -4.13 -21.90
N LEU A 66 -8.74 -3.47 -22.15
CA LEU A 66 -8.47 -2.73 -23.40
C LEU A 66 -8.57 -3.60 -24.67
N PRO A 67 -8.07 -4.86 -24.69
CA PRO A 67 -8.20 -5.72 -25.87
C PRO A 67 -9.65 -6.07 -26.24
N PHE A 68 -10.58 -5.99 -25.28
CA PHE A 68 -12.01 -6.26 -25.54
C PHE A 68 -12.76 -5.06 -26.14
N LEU A 69 -12.12 -3.90 -26.25
CA LEU A 69 -12.69 -2.68 -26.84
C LEU A 69 -12.49 -2.58 -28.37
N ASP A 70 -11.95 -3.63 -29.02
CA ASP A 70 -11.63 -3.66 -30.46
C ASP A 70 -10.80 -2.45 -30.93
N LEU A 71 -9.96 -1.92 -30.04
CA LEU A 71 -9.03 -0.84 -30.34
C LEU A 71 -7.73 -1.41 -30.91
N GLU A 72 -7.37 -1.02 -32.13
CA GLU A 72 -6.07 -1.31 -32.75
C GLU A 72 -4.95 -0.52 -32.07
N ILE A 73 -4.64 -0.87 -30.82
CA ILE A 73 -3.57 -0.25 -30.03
C ILE A 73 -2.53 -1.33 -29.69
N ASP A 74 -1.34 -1.21 -30.27
CA ASP A 74 -0.18 -2.01 -29.88
C ASP A 74 0.36 -1.53 -28.52
N LEU A 75 -0.15 -2.13 -27.44
CA LEU A 75 0.27 -1.79 -26.09
C LEU A 75 1.53 -2.59 -25.69
N PRO A 76 2.64 -1.94 -25.30
CA PRO A 76 3.87 -2.63 -24.88
C PRO A 76 3.72 -3.20 -23.45
N THR A 77 2.91 -4.23 -23.29
CA THR A 77 2.58 -4.89 -22.01
C THR A 77 3.82 -5.36 -21.24
N GLY A 78 4.89 -5.73 -21.94
CA GLY A 78 6.16 -6.13 -21.32
C GLY A 78 6.77 -5.04 -20.43
N ILE A 79 6.71 -3.76 -20.83
CA ILE A 79 7.26 -2.65 -20.04
C ILE A 79 6.43 -2.43 -18.77
N PHE A 80 5.10 -2.53 -18.87
CA PHE A 80 4.21 -2.41 -17.70
C PHE A 80 4.43 -3.53 -16.69
N LEU A 81 4.58 -4.78 -17.16
CA LEU A 81 4.90 -5.91 -16.30
C LEU A 81 6.24 -5.73 -15.59
N CYS A 82 7.26 -5.21 -16.28
CA CYS A 82 8.54 -4.86 -15.64
C CYS A 82 8.36 -3.76 -14.59
N ALA A 83 7.56 -2.72 -14.86
CA ALA A 83 7.31 -1.64 -13.92
C ALA A 83 6.65 -2.13 -12.62
N PHE A 84 5.82 -3.17 -12.68
CA PHE A 84 5.18 -3.76 -11.50
C PHE A 84 6.18 -4.36 -10.50
N THR A 85 7.39 -4.75 -10.95
CA THR A 85 8.45 -5.25 -10.07
C THR A 85 9.02 -4.20 -9.12
N ILE A 86 8.73 -2.91 -9.36
CA ILE A 86 9.19 -1.79 -8.53
C ILE A 86 8.31 -1.63 -7.27
N TYR A 87 7.09 -2.21 -7.25
CA TYR A 87 6.17 -2.04 -6.12
C TYR A 87 6.77 -2.37 -4.73
N PRO A 88 7.55 -3.46 -4.54
CA PRO A 88 8.12 -3.77 -3.23
C PRO A 88 9.10 -2.69 -2.77
N ALA A 89 9.83 -2.09 -3.72
CA ALA A 89 10.72 -0.96 -3.44
C ALA A 89 9.90 0.28 -3.05
N MET A 90 8.80 0.57 -3.75
CA MET A 90 7.91 1.68 -3.37
C MET A 90 7.33 1.48 -1.97
N ASP A 91 6.91 0.25 -1.66
CA ASP A 91 6.36 -0.10 -0.35
C ASP A 91 7.37 0.20 0.77
N ALA A 92 8.62 -0.26 0.60
CA ALA A 92 9.71 0.04 1.51
C ALA A 92 10.01 1.54 1.63
N ILE A 93 9.98 2.27 0.52
CA ILE A 93 10.18 3.74 0.49
C ILE A 93 9.09 4.45 1.30
N ILE A 94 7.82 4.04 1.17
CA ILE A 94 6.71 4.61 1.96
C ILE A 94 7.01 4.47 3.45
N VAL A 95 7.44 3.28 3.89
CA VAL A 95 7.80 3.03 5.30
C VAL A 95 8.96 3.93 5.75
N MET A 96 10.04 3.99 4.97
CA MET A 96 11.23 4.79 5.30
C MET A 96 10.95 6.29 5.35
N CYS A 97 10.06 6.79 4.50
CA CYS A 97 9.74 8.22 4.44
C CYS A 97 8.70 8.66 5.49
N VAL A 98 7.73 7.82 5.81
CA VAL A 98 6.58 8.19 6.67
C VAL A 98 6.87 7.97 8.15
N VAL A 99 7.59 6.91 8.50
CA VAL A 99 7.92 6.60 9.91
C VAL A 99 9.12 7.44 10.33
N ALA A 100 8.93 8.27 11.37
CA ALA A 100 9.94 9.24 11.77
C ALA A 100 11.26 8.59 12.21
N ASP A 101 11.18 7.43 12.87
CA ASP A 101 12.35 6.71 13.36
C ASP A 101 13.18 6.14 12.20
N TYR A 102 12.52 5.55 11.18
CA TYR A 102 13.22 5.09 9.96
C TYR A 102 13.80 6.25 9.16
N LYS A 103 13.04 7.35 9.02
CA LYS A 103 13.53 8.56 8.36
C LYS A 103 14.76 9.14 9.06
N LYS A 104 14.78 9.14 10.40
CA LYS A 104 15.91 9.61 11.19
C LYS A 104 17.12 8.69 11.02
N ALA A 105 16.91 7.37 11.09
CA ALA A 105 17.96 6.39 10.87
C ALA A 105 18.61 6.52 9.49
N ALA A 106 17.80 6.71 8.44
CA ALA A 106 18.28 6.90 7.07
C ALA A 106 19.12 8.18 6.91
N LYS A 107 18.83 9.24 7.68
CA LYS A 107 19.58 10.51 7.66
C LYS A 107 20.82 10.52 8.56
N SER A 108 20.87 9.64 9.57
CA SER A 108 21.93 9.62 10.59
C SER A 108 23.26 9.01 10.11
N ASN A 109 23.36 8.59 8.85
CA ASN A 109 24.58 8.05 8.26
C ASN A 109 25.40 9.15 7.55
N ASN A 110 25.53 10.32 8.18
CA ASN A 110 26.39 11.43 7.76
C ASN A 110 26.93 12.15 8.99
#